data_AF-A0A918FAV1-F1
#
_entry.id   AF-A0A918FAV1-F1
#
_cell.length_a   1.000
_cell.length_b   1.000
_cell.length_c   1.000
_cell.angle_alpha   90.00
_cell.angle_beta   90.00
_cell.angle_gamma   90.00
#
_symmetry.space_group_name_H-M   'P 1'
#
loop_
_entity.id
_entity.type
_entity.pdbx_description
1 polymer ?
#
loop_
_entity_poly.entity_id
_entity_poly.type
_entity_poly.pdbx_seq_one_letter_code
_entity_poly.pdbx_strand_id
1 'polypeptide(L)'
;MSESTPTIQPIDAELTARLFHERIIVLGDELDQQGGNRLCAQLIALAGDDPRRDIRFWINSPGGSVSAMLAIADLMRSIPNDVATIAYGIAASAGQFLLTAGTPGKRFALPHTRILMHQGSAGIGGTAVDIELQADDLRHMRDTVLGITAANTGQPIERIAEDSLRDRWYTAEQAVAYGFIDRVVDGFDEMFPSVERPLTGLQVTA
;
A
#
# COMPACT_ATOMS: atom_id res chain seq x y z
N MET A 1 -17.56 -23.63 12.66
CA MET A 1 -17.08 -22.64 13.66
C MET A 1 -17.82 -21.35 13.36
N SER A 2 -18.54 -20.82 14.35
CA SER A 2 -19.26 -19.55 14.20
C SER A 2 -18.23 -18.43 14.11
N GLU A 3 -17.95 -17.91 12.93
CA GLU A 3 -17.26 -16.62 12.80
C GLU A 3 -18.19 -15.55 13.38
N SER A 4 -17.87 -15.10 14.60
CA SER A 4 -18.48 -13.90 15.14
C SER A 4 -18.01 -12.73 14.28
N THR A 5 -18.91 -12.17 13.48
CA THR A 5 -18.66 -10.89 12.80
C THR A 5 -18.18 -9.89 13.85
N PRO A 6 -16.96 -9.36 13.75
CA PRO A 6 -16.46 -8.42 14.75
C PRO A 6 -17.37 -7.18 14.76
N THR A 7 -17.98 -6.90 15.90
CA THR A 7 -18.75 -5.68 16.11
C THR A 7 -17.79 -4.50 16.12
N ILE A 8 -17.84 -3.66 15.08
CA ILE A 8 -17.09 -2.39 15.04
C ILE A 8 -17.54 -1.55 16.24
N GLN A 9 -16.60 -1.17 17.12
CA GLN A 9 -16.91 -0.32 18.25
C GLN A 9 -17.27 1.09 17.74
N PRO A 10 -18.21 1.82 18.38
CA PRO A 10 -18.60 3.16 17.94
C PRO A 10 -17.42 4.13 17.74
N ILE A 11 -16.37 3.99 18.57
CA ILE A 11 -15.15 4.80 18.46
C ILE A 11 -14.36 4.51 17.18
N ASP A 12 -14.32 3.26 16.72
CA ASP A 12 -13.56 2.87 15.53
C ASP A 12 -14.18 3.45 14.27
N ALA A 13 -15.52 3.48 14.22
CA ALA A 13 -16.26 4.09 13.13
C ALA A 13 -16.05 5.62 13.10
N GLU A 14 -16.07 6.27 14.26
CA GLU A 14 -15.80 7.71 14.37
C GLU A 14 -14.37 8.06 13.95
N LEU A 15 -13.37 7.31 14.43
CA LEU A 15 -11.97 7.51 14.05
C LEU A 15 -11.76 7.29 12.54
N THR A 16 -12.34 6.22 11.98
CA THR A 16 -12.29 5.96 10.54
C THR A 16 -12.89 7.10 9.74
N ALA A 17 -14.05 7.64 10.16
CA ALA A 17 -14.69 8.76 9.48
C ALA A 17 -13.85 10.04 9.56
N ARG A 18 -13.26 10.33 10.73
CA ARG A 18 -12.35 11.47 10.92
C ARG A 18 -11.11 11.35 10.02
N LEU A 19 -10.46 10.19 10.00
CA LEU A 19 -9.32 9.92 9.12
C LEU A 19 -9.68 10.07 7.64
N PHE A 20 -10.83 9.52 7.24
CA PHE A 20 -11.30 9.60 5.86
C PHE A 20 -11.57 11.05 5.44
N HIS A 21 -12.13 11.89 6.30
CA HIS A 21 -12.30 13.33 6.03
C HIS A 21 -10.96 14.04 5.86
N GLU A 22 -9.95 13.61 6.62
CA GLU A 22 -8.57 14.01 6.42
C GLU A 22 -7.92 13.34 5.19
N ARG A 23 -8.63 12.57 4.38
CA ARG A 23 -8.10 11.85 3.20
C ARG A 23 -7.03 10.82 3.57
N ILE A 24 -7.17 10.24 4.76
CA ILE A 24 -6.35 9.15 5.25
C ILE A 24 -7.15 7.86 5.13
N ILE A 25 -6.59 6.88 4.42
CA ILE A 25 -7.10 5.50 4.35
C ILE A 25 -6.07 4.57 4.98
N VAL A 26 -6.55 3.48 5.59
CA VAL A 26 -5.71 2.58 6.39
C VAL A 26 -5.93 1.15 5.95
N LEU A 27 -4.86 0.46 5.58
CA LEU A 27 -4.78 -0.99 5.53
C LEU A 27 -4.09 -1.46 6.83
N GLY A 28 -4.90 -1.79 7.83
CA GLY A 28 -4.43 -2.09 9.19
C GLY A 28 -4.46 -3.57 9.59
N ASP A 29 -4.88 -4.45 8.67
CA ASP A 29 -5.09 -5.88 8.88
C ASP A 29 -4.66 -6.67 7.63
N GLU A 30 -4.94 -7.98 7.61
CA GLU A 30 -4.85 -8.80 6.41
C GLU A 30 -5.75 -8.25 5.29
N LEU A 31 -5.21 -8.21 4.07
CA LEU A 31 -5.92 -7.73 2.89
C LEU A 31 -6.79 -8.85 2.30
N ASP A 32 -8.06 -8.91 2.69
CA ASP A 32 -9.05 -9.75 2.04
C ASP A 32 -9.77 -9.01 0.89
N GLN A 33 -10.72 -9.68 0.23
CA GLN A 33 -11.49 -9.07 -0.86
C GLN A 33 -12.40 -7.93 -0.39
N GLN A 34 -12.93 -8.00 0.84
CA GLN A 34 -13.83 -6.96 1.36
C GLN A 34 -13.05 -5.68 1.70
N GLY A 35 -11.92 -5.82 2.38
CA GLY A 35 -10.95 -4.77 2.64
C GLY A 35 -10.42 -4.16 1.34
N GLY A 36 -10.12 -5.00 0.35
CA GLY A 36 -9.76 -4.56 -1.00
C GLY A 36 -10.81 -3.66 -1.64
N ASN A 37 -12.05 -4.15 -1.72
CA ASN A 37 -13.17 -3.39 -2.28
C ASN A 37 -13.42 -2.08 -1.52
N ARG A 38 -13.30 -2.10 -0.19
CA ARG A 38 -13.45 -0.91 0.65
C ARG A 38 -12.37 0.14 0.35
N LEU A 39 -11.10 -0.26 0.27
CA LEU A 39 -10.00 0.65 -0.06
C LEU A 39 -10.15 1.24 -1.46
N CYS A 40 -10.54 0.42 -2.44
CA CYS A 40 -10.87 0.88 -3.79
C CYS A 40 -11.99 1.94 -3.78
N ALA A 41 -13.09 1.68 -3.08
CA ALA A 41 -14.20 2.62 -2.96
C ALA A 41 -13.78 3.93 -2.28
N GLN A 42 -12.94 3.84 -1.24
CA GLN A 42 -12.39 5.01 -0.55
C GLN A 42 -11.50 5.86 -1.47
N LEU A 43 -10.62 5.24 -2.27
CA LEU A 43 -9.80 5.94 -3.26
C LEU A 43 -10.66 6.69 -4.28
N ILE A 44 -11.68 6.02 -4.84
CA ILE A 44 -12.61 6.62 -5.81
C ILE A 44 -13.37 7.80 -5.18
N ALA A 45 -13.87 7.63 -3.95
CA ALA A 45 -14.60 8.67 -3.24
C ALA A 45 -13.73 9.90 -2.95
N LEU A 46 -12.49 9.70 -2.48
CA LEU A 46 -11.55 10.81 -2.22
C LEU A 46 -11.12 11.52 -3.50
N ALA A 47 -10.93 10.78 -4.59
CA ALA A 47 -10.61 11.35 -5.90
C ALA A 47 -11.77 12.18 -6.47
N GLY A 48 -13.01 11.72 -6.28
CA GLY A 48 -14.22 12.47 -6.66
C GLY A 48 -14.48 13.71 -5.81
N ASP A 49 -14.11 13.69 -4.52
CA ASP A 49 -14.29 14.81 -3.58
C ASP A 49 -13.31 15.97 -3.86
N ASP A 50 -12.02 15.67 -4.03
CA ASP A 50 -11.01 16.64 -4.44
C ASP A 50 -9.93 15.95 -5.28
N PRO A 51 -9.90 16.16 -6.61
CA PRO A 51 -8.94 15.49 -7.50
C PRO A 51 -7.52 16.06 -7.41
N ARG A 52 -7.28 17.12 -6.64
CA ARG A 52 -5.97 17.79 -6.55
C ARG A 52 -5.24 17.51 -5.25
N ARG A 53 -5.97 17.26 -4.16
CA ARG A 53 -5.35 16.95 -2.85
C ARG A 53 -4.85 15.51 -2.81
N ASP A 54 -3.63 15.35 -2.34
CA ASP A 54 -3.04 14.05 -2.03
C ASP A 54 -3.96 13.17 -1.16
N ILE A 55 -3.82 11.86 -1.34
CA ILE A 55 -4.39 10.83 -0.48
C ILE A 55 -3.26 10.19 0.31
N ARG A 56 -3.50 9.94 1.59
CA ARG A 56 -2.52 9.30 2.48
C ARG A 56 -2.96 7.87 2.75
N PHE A 57 -2.16 6.91 2.32
CA PHE A 57 -2.41 5.49 2.49
C PHE A 57 -1.48 4.89 3.52
N TRP A 58 -2.02 4.66 4.72
CA TRP A 58 -1.30 4.09 5.85
C TRP A 58 -1.37 2.55 5.82
N ILE A 59 -0.23 1.90 5.97
CA ILE A 59 -0.07 0.45 5.80
C ILE A 59 0.57 -0.15 7.05
N ASN A 60 -0.20 -1.01 7.72
CA ASN A 60 0.25 -1.92 8.75
C ASN A 60 -0.41 -3.28 8.48
N SER A 61 0.20 -4.12 7.65
CA SER A 61 -0.44 -5.32 7.12
C SER A 61 0.53 -6.49 6.93
N PRO A 62 0.10 -7.71 7.29
CA PRO A 62 0.83 -8.94 6.97
C PRO A 62 0.73 -9.33 5.48
N GLY A 63 -0.08 -8.61 4.69
CA GLY A 63 -0.36 -8.93 3.30
C GLY A 63 -1.74 -9.53 3.10
N GLY A 64 -1.94 -10.28 2.01
CA GLY A 64 -3.21 -10.93 1.71
C GLY A 64 -3.40 -11.15 0.21
N SER A 65 -4.61 -10.92 -0.27
CA SER A 65 -5.08 -11.18 -1.63
C SER A 65 -4.32 -10.39 -2.70
N VAL A 66 -3.76 -11.11 -3.68
CA VAL A 66 -3.09 -10.53 -4.84
C VAL A 66 -4.06 -9.81 -5.77
N SER A 67 -5.27 -10.33 -5.98
CA SER A 67 -6.26 -9.64 -6.82
C SER A 67 -6.69 -8.32 -6.21
N ALA A 68 -6.89 -8.27 -4.89
CA ALA A 68 -7.23 -7.05 -4.17
C ALA A 68 -6.10 -6.02 -4.25
N MET A 69 -4.85 -6.43 -4.05
CA MET A 69 -3.71 -5.51 -4.10
C MET A 69 -3.49 -4.92 -5.50
N LEU A 70 -3.68 -5.72 -6.56
CA LEU A 70 -3.55 -5.27 -7.94
C LEU A 70 -4.66 -4.25 -8.28
N ALA A 71 -5.90 -4.52 -7.87
CA ALA A 71 -7.00 -3.58 -8.06
C ALA A 71 -6.77 -2.23 -7.37
N ILE A 72 -6.25 -2.24 -6.14
CA ILE A 72 -5.89 -1.02 -5.42
C ILE A 72 -4.77 -0.27 -6.15
N ALA A 73 -3.70 -0.97 -6.56
CA ALA A 73 -2.57 -0.35 -7.26
C ALA A 73 -2.97 0.24 -8.63
N ASP A 74 -3.89 -0.40 -9.34
CA ASP A 74 -4.43 0.15 -10.60
C ASP A 74 -5.25 1.42 -10.36
N LEU A 75 -6.07 1.46 -9.30
CA LEU A 75 -6.78 2.68 -8.94
C LEU A 75 -5.82 3.80 -8.48
N MET A 76 -4.83 3.50 -7.65
CA MET A 76 -3.80 4.47 -7.25
C MET A 76 -3.11 5.11 -8.45
N ARG A 77 -2.88 4.34 -9.53
CA ARG A 77 -2.31 4.84 -10.79
C ARG A 77 -3.31 5.59 -11.68
N SER A 78 -4.60 5.28 -11.56
CA SER A 78 -5.64 5.80 -12.45
C SER A 78 -6.28 7.10 -11.95
N ILE A 79 -6.31 7.31 -10.63
CA ILE A 79 -6.83 8.54 -10.04
C ILE A 79 -5.86 9.72 -10.29
N PRO A 80 -6.37 10.96 -10.39
CA PRO A 80 -5.53 12.13 -10.64
C PRO A 80 -4.69 12.56 -9.42
N ASN A 81 -4.96 11.98 -8.25
CA ASN A 81 -4.34 12.32 -7.00
C ASN A 81 -2.98 11.64 -6.86
N ASP A 82 -2.02 12.35 -6.26
CA ASP A 82 -0.88 11.68 -5.67
C ASP A 82 -1.31 10.85 -4.46
N VAL A 83 -0.74 9.66 -4.32
CA VAL A 83 -0.98 8.76 -3.19
C VAL A 83 0.31 8.57 -2.41
N ALA A 84 0.39 9.23 -1.25
CA ALA A 84 1.49 9.08 -0.31
C ALA A 84 1.29 7.80 0.51
N THR A 85 2.24 6.87 0.47
CA THR A 85 2.18 5.62 1.24
C THR A 85 3.04 5.72 2.48
N ILE A 86 2.50 5.31 3.64
CA ILE A 86 3.21 5.36 4.92
C ILE A 86 3.11 4.01 5.60
N ALA A 87 4.23 3.31 5.74
CA ALA A 87 4.29 2.06 6.49
C ALA A 87 4.62 2.30 7.97
N TYR A 88 3.90 1.59 8.84
CA TYR A 88 4.12 1.58 10.28
C TYR A 88 3.88 0.17 10.81
N GLY A 89 4.70 -0.30 11.76
CA GLY A 89 4.63 -1.69 12.20
C GLY A 89 5.18 -2.63 11.11
N ILE A 90 4.30 -3.24 10.31
CA ILE A 90 4.70 -4.16 9.23
C ILE A 90 4.08 -3.79 7.88
N ALA A 91 4.84 -3.96 6.80
CA ALA A 91 4.31 -3.98 5.44
C ALA A 91 4.87 -5.21 4.73
N ALA A 92 4.12 -6.30 4.75
CA ALA A 92 4.56 -7.59 4.22
C ALA A 92 3.73 -7.98 2.98
N SER A 93 4.35 -8.66 2.01
CA SER A 93 3.63 -9.24 0.87
C SER A 93 2.83 -8.15 0.12
N ALA A 94 1.50 -8.27 0.06
CA ALA A 94 0.63 -7.24 -0.51
C ALA A 94 0.80 -5.85 0.13
N GLY A 95 1.10 -5.76 1.43
CA GLY A 95 1.40 -4.50 2.10
C GLY A 95 2.71 -3.88 1.59
N GLN A 96 3.76 -4.69 1.38
CA GLN A 96 5.01 -4.23 0.75
C GLN A 96 4.75 -3.78 -0.68
N PHE A 97 3.98 -4.55 -1.46
CA PHE A 97 3.66 -4.20 -2.84
C PHE A 97 2.96 -2.84 -2.92
N LEU A 98 1.90 -2.65 -2.15
CA LEU A 98 1.13 -1.40 -2.10
C LEU A 98 1.96 -0.22 -1.59
N LEU A 99 2.87 -0.45 -0.64
CA LEU A 99 3.81 0.57 -0.18
C LEU A 99 4.64 1.12 -1.35
N THR A 100 5.16 0.24 -2.22
CA THR A 100 5.95 0.67 -3.39
C THR A 100 5.13 1.35 -4.47
N ALA A 101 3.82 1.09 -4.52
CA ALA A 101 2.91 1.62 -5.53
C ALA A 101 2.51 3.09 -5.27
N GLY A 102 2.89 3.66 -4.12
CA GLY A 102 2.71 5.09 -3.84
C GLY A 102 3.48 5.98 -4.82
N THR A 103 3.08 7.25 -4.91
CA THR A 103 3.73 8.24 -5.77
C THR A 103 5.24 8.33 -5.44
N PRO A 104 6.15 8.25 -6.43
CA PRO A 104 7.59 8.41 -6.19
C PRO A 104 7.92 9.72 -5.46
N GLY A 105 8.78 9.64 -4.45
CA GLY A 105 9.09 10.76 -3.55
C GLY A 105 8.11 10.92 -2.38
N LYS A 106 7.02 10.15 -2.33
CA LYS A 106 5.99 10.18 -1.28
C LYS A 106 5.76 8.83 -0.60
N ARG A 107 6.76 7.94 -0.61
CA ARG A 107 6.72 6.61 0.03
C ARG A 107 7.57 6.63 1.29
N PHE A 108 6.96 6.36 2.44
CA PHE A 108 7.58 6.56 3.74
C PHE A 108 7.44 5.33 4.65
N ALA A 109 8.33 5.23 5.63
CA ALA A 109 8.15 4.31 6.75
C ALA A 109 8.62 4.91 8.07
N LEU A 110 8.03 4.47 9.19
CA LEU A 110 8.55 4.78 10.52
C LEU A 110 9.82 3.99 10.84
N PRO A 111 10.68 4.43 11.78
CA PRO A 111 12.02 3.86 11.99
C PRO A 111 12.05 2.37 12.32
N HIS A 112 11.05 1.87 13.04
CA HIS A 112 10.98 0.45 13.45
C HIS A 112 10.12 -0.42 12.53
N THR A 113 9.66 0.14 11.41
CA THR A 113 8.84 -0.58 10.45
C THR A 113 9.64 -1.72 9.82
N ARG A 114 9.00 -2.87 9.68
CA ARG A 114 9.57 -4.02 8.97
C ARG A 114 8.83 -4.25 7.67
N ILE A 115 9.60 -4.40 6.60
CA ILE A 115 9.06 -4.67 5.27
C ILE A 115 9.44 -6.09 4.89
N LEU A 116 8.50 -6.86 4.34
CA LEU A 116 8.77 -8.22 3.86
C LEU A 116 8.38 -8.36 2.40
N MET A 117 9.32 -8.86 1.61
CA MET A 117 9.07 -9.36 0.27
C MET A 117 9.17 -10.90 0.28
N HIS A 118 8.24 -11.54 -0.42
CA HIS A 118 8.25 -12.96 -0.74
C HIS A 118 7.37 -13.18 -1.99
N GLN A 119 7.46 -14.34 -2.61
CA GLN A 119 6.78 -14.64 -3.87
C GLN A 119 5.25 -14.75 -3.74
N GLY A 120 4.72 -14.93 -2.53
CA GLY A 120 3.33 -15.32 -2.33
C GLY A 120 3.14 -16.84 -2.37
N SER A 121 1.99 -17.30 -1.86
CA SER A 121 1.59 -18.70 -1.89
C SER A 121 0.23 -18.85 -2.58
N ALA A 122 0.03 -19.97 -3.28
CA ALA A 122 -1.24 -20.35 -3.86
C ALA A 122 -1.36 -21.88 -3.90
N GLY A 123 -2.57 -22.39 -3.64
CA GLY A 123 -2.88 -23.81 -3.81
C GLY A 123 -3.42 -24.09 -5.22
N ILE A 124 -3.02 -25.21 -5.81
CA ILE A 124 -3.56 -25.70 -7.10
C ILE A 124 -4.05 -27.14 -6.98
N GLY A 125 -5.02 -27.54 -7.79
CA GLY A 125 -5.54 -28.92 -7.80
C GLY A 125 -6.62 -29.17 -8.85
N GLY A 126 -6.98 -30.44 -9.05
CA GLY A 126 -7.97 -30.87 -10.04
C GLY A 126 -7.42 -31.92 -10.99
N THR A 127 -7.98 -32.01 -12.19
CA THR A 127 -7.44 -32.84 -13.27
C THR A 127 -6.08 -32.29 -13.74
N ALA A 128 -5.34 -33.06 -14.54
CA ALA A 128 -4.07 -32.61 -15.11
C ALA A 128 -4.22 -31.29 -15.90
N VAL A 129 -5.33 -31.13 -16.63
CA VAL A 129 -5.65 -29.91 -17.39
C VAL A 129 -5.95 -28.74 -16.45
N ASP A 130 -6.68 -28.98 -15.36
CA ASP A 130 -6.97 -27.92 -14.37
C ASP A 130 -5.68 -27.43 -13.69
N ILE A 131 -4.76 -28.35 -13.37
CA ILE A 131 -3.46 -28.04 -12.78
C ILE A 131 -2.60 -27.22 -13.74
N GLU A 132 -2.56 -27.59 -15.02
CA GLU A 132 -1.80 -26.87 -16.05
C GLU A 132 -2.33 -25.43 -16.21
N LEU A 133 -3.64 -25.26 -16.33
CA LEU A 133 -4.29 -23.95 -16.45
C LEU A 133 -4.05 -23.07 -15.22
N GLN A 134 -4.20 -23.62 -14.01
CA GLN A 134 -3.94 -22.86 -12.78
C GLN A 134 -2.47 -22.48 -12.65
N ALA A 135 -1.53 -23.36 -13.06
CA ALA A 135 -0.12 -23.05 -13.04
C ALA A 135 0.26 -21.92 -14.01
N ASP A 136 -0.38 -21.86 -15.19
CA ASP A 136 -0.22 -20.77 -16.15
C ASP A 136 -0.69 -19.42 -15.57
N ASP A 137 -1.88 -19.40 -14.97
CA ASP A 137 -2.45 -18.20 -14.34
C ASP A 137 -1.58 -17.70 -13.17
N LEU A 138 -1.12 -18.60 -12.31
CA LEU A 138 -0.21 -18.26 -11.21
C LEU A 138 1.12 -17.71 -11.71
N ARG A 139 1.66 -18.24 -12.82
CA ARG A 139 2.88 -17.70 -13.44
C ARG A 139 2.65 -16.29 -13.96
N HIS A 140 1.53 -16.06 -14.65
CA HIS A 140 1.17 -14.73 -15.15
C HIS A 140 1.04 -13.71 -14.00
N MET A 141 0.32 -14.08 -12.94
CA MET A 141 0.13 -13.22 -11.77
C MET A 141 1.46 -12.92 -11.07
N ARG A 142 2.31 -13.93 -10.85
CA ARG A 142 3.66 -13.76 -10.30
C ARG A 142 4.47 -12.79 -11.15
N ASP A 143 4.55 -13.01 -12.45
CA ASP A 143 5.39 -12.21 -13.35
C ASP A 143 4.92 -10.75 -13.40
N THR A 144 3.59 -10.53 -13.34
CA THR A 144 2.99 -9.20 -13.22
C THR A 144 3.43 -8.49 -11.93
N VAL A 145 3.33 -9.18 -10.78
CA VAL A 145 3.71 -8.61 -9.48
C VAL A 145 5.20 -8.30 -9.40
N LEU A 146 6.05 -9.22 -9.84
CA LEU A 146 7.50 -9.01 -9.86
C LEU A 146 7.87 -7.87 -10.81
N GLY A 147 7.26 -7.79 -11.98
CA GLY A 147 7.46 -6.71 -12.96
C GLY A 147 7.12 -5.33 -12.41
N ILE A 148 5.96 -5.20 -11.77
CA ILE A 148 5.56 -3.93 -11.14
C ILE A 148 6.48 -3.58 -9.96
N THR A 149 6.83 -4.56 -9.12
CA THR A 149 7.74 -4.34 -7.99
C THR A 149 9.12 -3.89 -8.46
N ALA A 150 9.66 -4.49 -9.52
CA ALA A 150 10.90 -4.07 -10.15
C ALA A 150 10.82 -2.64 -10.66
N ALA A 151 9.74 -2.29 -11.38
CA ALA A 151 9.53 -0.94 -11.89
C ALA A 151 9.43 0.11 -10.76
N ASN A 152 8.71 -0.20 -9.68
CA ASN A 152 8.53 0.73 -8.56
C ASN A 152 9.80 0.90 -7.71
N THR A 153 10.63 -0.14 -7.60
CA THR A 153 11.85 -0.11 -6.77
C THR A 153 13.09 0.33 -7.53
N GLY A 154 13.08 0.23 -8.86
CA GLY A 154 14.26 0.44 -9.71
C GLY A 154 15.26 -0.72 -9.68
N GLN A 155 14.92 -1.84 -9.02
CA GLN A 155 15.76 -3.04 -9.03
C GLN A 155 15.58 -3.84 -10.33
N PRO A 156 16.61 -4.55 -10.81
CA PRO A 156 16.46 -5.52 -11.89
C PRO A 156 15.43 -6.60 -11.54
N ILE A 157 14.66 -7.05 -12.53
CA ILE A 157 13.62 -8.07 -12.35
C ILE A 157 14.19 -9.38 -11.80
N GLU A 158 15.40 -9.75 -12.22
CA GLU A 158 16.11 -10.94 -11.76
C GLU A 158 16.39 -10.87 -10.26
N ARG A 159 16.74 -9.68 -9.75
CA ARG A 159 16.98 -9.46 -8.33
C ARG A 159 15.70 -9.55 -7.52
N ILE A 160 14.61 -8.92 -8.00
CA ILE A 160 13.29 -9.05 -7.36
C ILE A 160 12.87 -10.53 -7.31
N ALA A 161 13.03 -11.26 -8.41
CA ALA A 161 12.70 -12.67 -8.47
C ALA A 161 13.50 -13.48 -7.44
N GLU A 162 14.84 -13.35 -7.41
CA GLU A 162 15.72 -14.04 -6.45
C GLU A 162 15.38 -13.70 -5.00
N ASP A 163 15.24 -12.40 -4.70
CA ASP A 163 14.97 -11.92 -3.34
C ASP A 163 13.55 -12.27 -2.86
N SER A 164 12.62 -12.62 -3.76
CA SER A 164 11.26 -13.06 -3.43
C SER A 164 11.14 -14.56 -3.15
N LEU A 165 12.14 -15.38 -3.52
CA LEU A 165 12.07 -16.85 -3.40
C LEU A 165 11.89 -17.35 -1.95
N ARG A 166 12.27 -16.52 -0.98
CA ARG A 166 12.09 -16.77 0.45
C ARG A 166 11.67 -15.49 1.15
N ASP A 167 11.09 -15.65 2.33
CA ASP A 167 10.80 -14.53 3.22
C ASP A 167 12.06 -13.71 3.47
N ARG A 168 12.06 -12.48 2.92
CA ARG A 168 13.16 -11.54 3.10
C ARG A 168 12.64 -10.29 3.79
N TRP A 169 13.16 -10.07 5.00
CA TRP A 169 12.81 -8.93 5.82
C TRP A 169 13.81 -7.80 5.67
N TYR A 170 13.30 -6.57 5.66
CA TYR A 170 14.04 -5.32 5.55
C TYR A 170 13.72 -4.43 6.75
N THR A 171 14.73 -3.71 7.25
CA THR A 171 14.51 -2.52 8.10
C THR A 171 14.06 -1.34 7.25
N ALA A 172 13.60 -0.25 7.88
CA ALA A 172 13.22 0.97 7.17
C ALA A 172 14.39 1.54 6.34
N GLU A 173 15.62 1.53 6.87
CA GLU A 173 16.82 2.01 6.15
C GLU A 173 17.18 1.09 4.99
N GLN A 174 17.09 -0.23 5.18
CA GLN A 174 17.30 -1.19 4.09
C GLN A 174 16.24 -1.02 3.01
N ALA A 175 15.01 -0.67 3.38
CA ALA A 175 13.94 -0.42 2.43
C ALA A 175 14.15 0.85 1.59
N VAL A 176 14.73 1.91 2.17
CA VAL A 176 15.21 3.07 1.40
C VAL A 176 16.28 2.63 0.40
N ALA A 177 17.31 1.92 0.87
CA ALA A 177 18.41 1.46 0.02
C ALA A 177 17.96 0.51 -1.10
N TYR A 178 16.90 -0.28 -0.86
CA TYR A 178 16.33 -1.19 -1.84
C TYR A 178 15.40 -0.49 -2.85
N GLY A 179 14.88 0.69 -2.49
CA GLY A 179 13.92 1.45 -3.31
C GLY A 179 12.45 1.15 -3.00
N PHE A 180 12.15 0.46 -1.89
CA PHE A 180 10.75 0.24 -1.49
C PHE A 180 10.06 1.52 -1.03
N ILE A 181 10.81 2.39 -0.38
CA ILE A 181 10.37 3.68 0.13
C ILE A 181 11.40 4.75 -0.22
N ASP A 182 10.99 6.01 -0.18
CA ASP A 182 11.86 7.15 -0.47
C ASP A 182 12.59 7.63 0.77
N ARG A 183 11.94 7.59 1.95
CA ARG A 183 12.53 8.11 3.19
C ARG A 183 11.96 7.46 4.46
N VAL A 184 12.80 7.36 5.49
CA VAL A 184 12.37 7.08 6.87
C VAL A 184 11.97 8.38 7.54
N VAL A 185 10.79 8.43 8.16
CA VAL A 185 10.26 9.63 8.83
C VAL A 185 10.04 9.35 10.31
N ASP A 186 10.44 10.26 11.19
CA ASP A 186 10.34 10.10 12.65
C ASP A 186 9.59 11.26 13.37
N GLY A 187 9.17 12.29 12.62
CA GLY A 187 8.38 13.41 13.10
C GLY A 187 6.97 13.49 12.48
N PHE A 188 6.00 14.02 13.24
CA PHE A 188 4.62 14.19 12.76
C PHE A 188 4.54 15.07 11.51
N ASP A 189 5.26 16.19 11.49
CA ASP A 189 5.27 17.11 10.35
C ASP A 189 5.92 16.50 9.09
N GLU A 190 6.77 15.49 9.25
CA GLU A 190 7.38 14.77 8.13
C GLU A 190 6.45 13.73 7.51
N MET A 191 5.55 13.17 8.32
CA MET A 191 4.44 12.31 7.87
C MET A 191 3.33 13.13 7.20
N PHE A 192 3.26 14.41 7.54
CA PHE A 192 2.24 15.35 7.11
C PHE A 192 2.87 16.65 6.61
N PRO A 193 3.66 16.61 5.52
CA PRO A 193 4.23 17.83 4.97
C PRO A 193 3.08 18.78 4.67
N SER A 194 3.04 19.89 5.42
CA SER A 194 1.99 20.87 5.27
C SER A 194 2.09 21.41 3.85
N VAL A 195 0.97 21.39 3.11
CA VAL A 195 0.86 22.24 1.93
C VAL A 195 1.11 23.66 2.45
N GLU A 196 2.17 24.31 1.97
CA GLU A 196 2.44 25.71 2.31
C GLU A 196 1.13 26.48 2.22
N ARG A 197 0.59 26.93 3.36
CA ARG A 197 -0.45 27.95 3.31
C ARG A 197 0.23 29.16 2.68
N PRO A 198 -0.29 29.72 1.57
CA PRO A 198 0.22 30.99 1.10
C PRO A 198 0.12 31.94 2.29
N LEU A 199 1.24 32.52 2.70
CA LEU A 199 1.24 33.61 3.67
C LEU A 199 0.40 34.72 3.04
N THR A 200 -0.88 34.80 3.39
CA THR A 200 -1.71 35.96 3.07
C THR A 200 -1.07 37.11 3.82
N GLY A 201 -0.25 37.87 3.10
CA GLY A 201 0.42 39.04 3.61
C GLY A 201 -0.61 40.02 4.14
N LEU A 202 -0.70 40.14 5.46
CA LEU A 202 -1.14 41.39 6.06
C LEU A 202 -0.04 42.41 5.76
N GLN A 203 -0.24 43.18 4.69
CA GLN A 203 0.39 44.48 4.58
C GLN A 203 -0.12 45.31 5.75
N VAL A 204 0.72 45.47 6.77
CA VAL A 204 0.57 46.55 7.74
C VAL A 204 0.98 47.82 7.00
N THR A 205 0.00 48.57 6.50
CA THR A 205 0.22 49.95 6.06
C THR A 205 0.51 50.79 7.30
N ALA A 206 1.68 51.45 7.28
CA ALA A 206 2.08 52.48 8.25
C ALA A 206 1.21 53.74 8.14
#